data_AF-A0A438GSD1-F1
#
_entry.id   AF-A0A438GSD1-F1
#
_cell.length_a   1.000
_cell.length_b   1.000
_cell.length_c   1.000
_cell.angle_alpha   90.00
_cell.angle_beta   90.00
_cell.angle_gamma   90.00
#
_symmetry.space_group_name_H-M   'P 1'
#
loop_
_entity.id
_entity.type
_entity.pdbx_description
1 polymer ?
#
loop_
_entity_poly.entity_id
_entity_poly.type
_entity_poly.pdbx_seq_one_letter_code
_entity_poly.pdbx_strand_id
1 'polypeptide(L)' 'MSLESATKTLRHSLSGALVIFYPLAGRLHWIGGGRLELECNALGALLIAVESEAKIDDFGDFRPTQEIRA' A
#
# COMPACT_ATOMS: atom_id res chain seq x y z
N MET A 1 16.49 -14.75 2.85
CA MET A 1 16.09 -13.40 3.31
C MET A 1 15.06 -13.59 4.41
N SER A 2 15.22 -12.98 5.60
CA SER A 2 14.19 -13.07 6.65
C SER A 2 13.06 -12.07 6.39
N LEU A 3 11.86 -12.33 6.92
CA LEU A 3 10.73 -11.39 6.87
C LEU A 3 11.10 -10.02 7.46
N GLU A 4 11.85 -10.01 8.55
CA GLU A 4 12.29 -8.78 9.21
C GLU A 4 13.16 -7.92 8.29
N SER A 5 14.15 -8.52 7.62
CA SER A 5 15.04 -7.82 6.70
C SER A 5 14.29 -7.29 5.48
N ALA A 6 13.38 -8.09 4.92
CA ALA A 6 12.50 -7.67 3.83
C ALA A 6 11.64 -6.46 4.23
N THR A 7 10.98 -6.55 5.38
CA THR A 7 10.10 -5.50 5.91
C THR A 7 10.87 -4.22 6.19
N LYS A 8 12.09 -4.31 6.73
CA LYS A 8 12.96 -3.15 6.97
C LYS A 8 13.30 -2.42 5.66
N THR A 9 13.68 -3.17 4.62
CA THR A 9 13.99 -2.62 3.29
C THR A 9 12.75 -1.95 2.67
N LEU A 10 11.59 -2.61 2.73
CA LEU A 10 10.33 -2.06 2.21
C LEU A 10 9.90 -0.80 2.97
N ARG A 11 9.96 -0.80 4.30
CA ARG A 11 9.63 0.37 5.12
C ARG A 11 10.55 1.56 4.80
N HIS A 12 11.85 1.32 4.66
CA HIS A 12 12.81 2.40 4.38
C HIS A 12 12.60 3.00 2.99
N SER A 13 12.45 2.16 1.97
CA SER A 13 12.18 2.62 0.61
C SER A 13 10.83 3.33 0.50
N LEU A 14 9.77 2.82 1.15
CA LEU A 14 8.48 3.48 1.22
C LEU A 14 8.57 4.87 1.87
N SER A 15 9.32 5.00 2.96
CA SER A 15 9.54 6.31 3.60
C SER A 15 10.20 7.31 2.64
N GLY A 16 11.16 6.88 1.83
CA GLY A 16 11.80 7.74 0.82
C GLY A 16 10.84 8.09 -0.31
N ALA A 17 10.06 7.12 -0.80
CA ALA A 17 9.06 7.34 -1.85
C ALA A 17 7.97 8.33 -1.40
N LEU A 18 7.50 8.23 -0.15
CA LEU A 18 6.49 9.14 0.39
C LEU A 18 6.96 10.60 0.52
N VAL A 19 8.25 10.91 0.38
CA VAL A 19 8.69 12.30 0.25
C VAL A 19 8.25 12.88 -1.10
N ILE A 20 8.44 12.11 -2.17
CA ILE A 20 8.09 12.51 -3.54
C ILE A 20 6.57 12.40 -3.73
N PHE A 21 5.97 11.35 -3.17
CA PHE A 21 4.54 11.05 -3.24
C PHE A 21 3.82 11.37 -1.93
N TYR A 22 4.15 12.51 -1.31
CA TYR A 22 3.61 12.93 -0.02
C TYR A 22 2.08 12.94 0.10
N PRO A 23 1.28 13.16 -0.97
CA PRO A 23 -0.17 13.09 -0.82
C PRO A 23 -0.67 11.70 -0.39
N LEU A 24 0.06 10.62 -0.73
CA LEU A 24 -0.31 9.25 -0.33
C LEU A 24 -0.15 8.99 1.18
N ALA A 25 0.56 9.86 1.90
CA ALA A 25 0.66 9.83 3.36
C ALA A 25 -0.46 10.62 4.07
N GLY A 26 -1.41 11.19 3.32
CA GLY A 26 -2.52 11.99 3.82
C GLY A 26 -3.79 11.20 4.16
N ARG A 27 -4.90 11.89 4.40
CA ARG A 27 -6.23 11.29 4.60
C ARG A 27 -7.28 12.01 3.78
N LEU A 28 -8.27 11.25 3.31
CA LEU A 28 -9.45 11.82 2.68
C LEU A 28 -10.42 12.29 3.76
N HIS A 29 -11.01 13.46 3.56
CA HIS A 29 -12.09 13.96 4.39
C HIS A 29 -13.20 14.54 3.52
N TRP A 30 -14.42 14.48 4.03
CA TRP A 30 -15.59 14.99 3.33
C TRP A 30 -15.64 16.51 3.42
N ILE A 31 -15.88 17.14 2.27
CA ILE A 31 -16.22 18.55 2.18
C ILE A 31 -17.66 18.71 1.70
N GLY A 32 -18.17 19.94 1.74
CA GLY A 32 -19.53 20.26 1.31
C GLY A 32 -19.84 19.80 -0.12
N GLY A 33 -21.10 19.44 -0.36
CA GLY A 33 -21.58 19.06 -1.69
C GLY A 33 -21.19 17.64 -2.13
N GLY A 34 -20.93 16.73 -1.18
CA GLY A 34 -20.63 15.32 -1.48
C GLY A 34 -19.26 15.11 -2.14
N ARG A 35 -18.33 16.04 -1.94
CA ARG A 35 -16.98 15.98 -2.48
C ARG A 35 -16.00 15.54 -1.40
N LEU A 36 -14.86 14.97 -1.82
CA LEU A 36 -13.75 14.60 -0.95
C LEU A 36 -12.56 15.51 -1.23
N GLU A 37 -11.82 15.85 -0.19
CA GLU A 37 -10.53 16.51 -0.28
C GLU A 37 -9.45 15.62 0.34
N LEU A 38 -8.23 15.72 -0.19
CA LEU A 38 -7.06 15.04 0.34
C LEU A 38 -6.29 15.99 1.27
N GLU A 39 -6.35 15.71 2.58
CA GLU A 39 -5.55 16.40 3.58
C GLU A 39 -4.14 15.79 3.63
N CYS A 40 -3.14 16.54 3.20
CA CYS A 40 -1.73 16.11 3.18
C CYS A 40 -1.07 16.27 4.57
N ASN A 41 -1.59 15.56 5.57
CA ASN A 41 -1.20 15.68 6.99
C ASN A 41 -0.05 14.76 7.45
N ALA A 42 0.60 14.05 6.51
CA ALA A 42 1.73 13.16 6.78
C ALA A 42 1.47 12.08 7.87
N LEU A 43 0.21 11.67 8.08
CA LEU A 43 -0.14 10.56 8.98
C LEU A 43 0.40 9.20 8.52
N GLY A 44 1.02 9.14 7.34
CA GLY A 44 1.75 7.99 6.84
C GLY A 44 0.87 6.97 6.13
N ALA A 45 1.53 5.92 5.64
CA ALA A 45 0.91 4.77 4.99
C ALA A 45 1.04 3.51 5.87
N LEU A 46 0.07 2.61 5.78
CA LEU A 46 0.07 1.35 6.50
C LEU A 46 0.90 0.31 5.74
N LEU A 47 1.86 -0.32 6.42
CA LEU A 47 2.62 -1.47 5.92
C LEU A 47 2.40 -2.64 6.87
N ILE A 48 1.90 -3.76 6.34
CA ILE A 48 1.62 -4.98 7.10
C ILE A 48 2.52 -6.09 6.58
N ALA A 49 3.25 -6.76 7.48
CA ALA A 49 4.01 -7.95 7.18
C ALA A 49 3.30 -9.17 7.77
N VAL A 50 3.12 -10.21 6.96
CA VAL A 50 2.47 -11.46 7.35
C VAL A 50 3.26 -12.63 6.77
N GLU A 51 3.17 -13.78 7.43
CA GLU A 51 3.72 -15.05 6.95
C GLU A 51 2.57 -16.04 6.69
N SER A 52 2.78 -16.95 5.75
CA SER A 52 1.86 -18.02 5.44
C SER A 52 2.64 -19.30 5.18
N GLU A 53 2.05 -20.43 5.54
CA GLU A 53 2.57 -21.75 5.19
C GLU A 53 2.29 -22.11 3.71
N ALA A 54 1.36 -21.41 3.07
CA ALA A 54 1.06 -21.57 1.66
C ALA A 54 2.21 -21.02 0.79
N LYS A 55 2.50 -21.71 -0.30
CA LYS A 55 3.43 -21.26 -1.33
C LYS A 55 2.70 -20.38 -2.34
N ILE A 56 3.44 -19.51 -3.02
CA ILE A 56 2.91 -18.70 -4.12
C ILE A 56 2.29 -19.59 -5.20
N ASP A 57 2.91 -20.74 -5.49
CA ASP A 57 2.43 -21.71 -6.49
C ASP A 57 1.06 -22.32 -6.14
N ASP A 58 0.66 -22.32 -4.86
CA ASP A 58 -0.63 -22.85 -4.43
C ASP A 58 -1.81 -21.96 -4.90
N PHE A 59 -1.53 -20.69 -5.27
CA PHE A 59 -2.52 -19.72 -5.73
C PHE A 59 -2.67 -19.66 -7.26
N GLY A 60 -1.89 -20.44 -8.01
CA GLY A 60 -1.92 -20.46 -9.48
C GLY A 60 -1.31 -19.20 -10.13
N ASP A 61 -1.81 -18.84 -11.32
CA ASP A 61 -1.32 -17.68 -12.06
C ASP A 61 -2.13 -16.43 -11.68
N PHE A 62 -1.46 -15.39 -11.17
CA PHE A 62 -2.05 -14.11 -10.75
C PHE A 62 -2.52 -13.26 -11.94
N ARG A 63 -3.36 -13.83 -12.81
CA ARG A 63 -3.95 -13.14 -13.96
C ARG A 63 -5.23 -12.42 -13.53
N PRO A 64 -5.46 -11.19 -14.02
CA PRO A 64 -6.74 -10.52 -13.84
C PRO A 64 -7.89 -11.40 -14.35
N THR A 65 -8.92 -11.57 -13.50
CA THR A 65 -10.18 -12.20 -13.90
C THR A 65 -10.89 -11.30 -14.91
N GLN A 66 -11.90 -11.83 -15.63
CA GLN A 66 -12.61 -11.03 -16.64
C GLN A 66 -13.21 -9.74 -16.06
N GLU A 67 -13.61 -9.77 -14.79
CA GLU A 67 -14.24 -8.63 -14.09
C GLU A 67 -13.27 -7.48 -13.82
N ILE A 68 -11.95 -7.73 -13.79
CA ILE A 68 -10.92 -6.76 -13.39
C ILE A 68 -9.95 -6.45 -14.55
N ARG A 69 -10.29 -6.87 -15.77
CA ARG A 69 -9.55 -6.45 -16.97
C ARG A 69 -9.94 -5.03 -17.33
N ALA A 70 -8.94 -4.20 -17.63
CA ALA A 70 -9.09 -2.83 -18.12
C ALA A 70 -9.66 -2.79 -19.54
#